data_AF-A0AAJ8WI81-F1
#
_entry.id   AF-A0AAJ8WI81-F1
#
_cell.length_a   1.000
_cell.length_b   1.000
_cell.length_c   1.000
_cell.angle_alpha   90.00
_cell.angle_beta   90.00
_cell.angle_gamma   90.00
#
_symmetry.space_group_name_H-M   'P 1'
#
loop_
_entity.id
_entity.type
_entity.pdbx_description
1 polymer ?
#
loop_
_entity_poly.entity_id
_entity_poly.type
_entity_poly.pdbx_seq_one_letter_code
_entity_poly.pdbx_strand_id
1 'polypeptide(L)'
;MDMSLAEDAQETMATLAPDRFFFMSPYRSFTTSGCFARYTEPAVAGDSPDSPFQQKLRQQFAEAKSQGIANPILVGAIPFDTRQPSSLFIPMAWQSFSRQQKQRTARYFTDHQSLTVTARKAIPEQDAFEAMVARAAMLTATPDVDKVVLSRLIDITTDVAVDSGALLERLVAQNPVSYNFHVPLADGGVLLGASPELLLRKEGERFSSLPLAGSARRQPDDVLDREAGNRLLASQKDRHEHELVTQAMKQILRDRSTELQLPSSPQLITTPTLWHLGTPFEGKANAGENALTLACLLHPTPALSGFPHQVAKKLIAELEPFDRELFGGIVGWCDAEGNGEWVVTIRCAKLHGNQVRLFAGAGIVPASSPVGEWRETGVKLSTMLNVFGLH
;
A
#
# COMPACT_ATOMS: atom_id res chain seq x y z
N MET A 1 24.06 -48.73 -11.70
CA MET A 1 22.72 -48.13 -11.72
C MET A 1 22.88 -46.67 -11.42
N ASP A 2 23.12 -45.97 -12.53
CA ASP A 2 23.13 -44.55 -12.81
C ASP A 2 22.93 -43.53 -11.68
N MET A 3 24.04 -42.85 -11.43
CA MET A 3 24.11 -41.42 -11.14
C MET A 3 23.20 -40.65 -12.12
N SER A 4 22.10 -40.06 -11.64
CA SER A 4 21.29 -39.09 -12.41
C SER A 4 20.32 -38.32 -11.50
N LEU A 5 20.80 -37.78 -10.37
CA LEU A 5 20.02 -36.85 -9.53
C LEU A 5 20.81 -35.59 -9.16
N ALA A 6 21.85 -35.26 -9.93
CA ALA A 6 22.73 -34.12 -9.68
C ALA A 6 22.88 -33.19 -10.90
N GLU A 7 21.85 -33.13 -11.75
CA GLU A 7 21.72 -32.15 -12.84
C GLU A 7 20.28 -31.62 -12.91
N ASP A 8 19.66 -31.31 -11.77
CA ASP A 8 18.57 -30.34 -11.81
C ASP A 8 19.24 -28.97 -11.92
N ALA A 9 19.14 -28.44 -13.14
CA ALA A 9 19.71 -27.19 -13.56
C ALA A 9 19.63 -26.14 -12.44
N GLN A 10 20.79 -25.60 -12.08
CA GLN A 10 20.91 -24.29 -11.48
C GLN A 10 20.47 -23.26 -12.56
N GLU A 11 19.22 -23.34 -13.00
CA GLU A 11 18.55 -22.28 -13.73
C GLU A 11 18.55 -21.12 -12.76
N THR A 12 19.48 -20.17 -12.96
CA THR A 12 19.39 -18.82 -12.40
C THR A 12 17.97 -18.35 -12.65
N MET A 13 17.12 -18.43 -11.61
CA MET A 13 15.73 -18.01 -11.73
C MET A 13 15.75 -16.53 -12.09
N ALA A 14 15.37 -16.20 -13.33
CA ALA A 14 15.36 -14.84 -13.79
C ALA A 14 14.44 -13.99 -12.89
N THR A 15 15.02 -12.97 -12.26
CA THR A 15 14.29 -12.03 -11.40
C THR A 15 13.57 -10.98 -12.26
N LEU A 16 12.62 -10.26 -11.66
CA LEU A 16 11.90 -9.20 -12.34
C LEU A 16 12.83 -8.01 -12.61
N ALA A 17 12.92 -7.57 -13.87
CA ALA A 17 13.65 -6.37 -14.24
C ALA A 17 13.03 -5.10 -13.58
N PRO A 18 13.86 -4.11 -13.20
CA PRO A 18 13.42 -2.93 -12.44
C PRO A 18 12.46 -2.02 -13.22
N ASP A 19 12.41 -2.11 -14.54
CA ASP A 19 11.54 -1.33 -15.42
C ASP A 19 10.13 -1.94 -15.61
N ARG A 20 9.85 -3.10 -14.99
CA ARG A 20 8.57 -3.80 -15.11
C ARG A 20 7.68 -3.54 -13.90
N PHE A 21 6.42 -3.22 -14.15
CA PHE A 21 5.40 -3.26 -13.09
C PHE A 21 5.01 -4.71 -12.79
N PHE A 22 4.89 -5.04 -11.51
CA PHE A 22 4.37 -6.32 -11.00
C PHE A 22 3.31 -6.05 -9.93
N PHE A 23 2.23 -6.80 -9.99
CA PHE A 23 1.18 -6.78 -8.99
C PHE A 23 0.69 -8.20 -8.73
N MET A 24 0.67 -8.60 -7.47
CA MET A 24 0.24 -9.92 -7.04
C MET A 24 -0.90 -9.78 -6.04
N SER A 25 -2.08 -10.22 -6.46
CA SER A 25 -3.33 -10.10 -5.72
C SER A 25 -4.16 -11.37 -5.88
N PRO A 26 -5.00 -11.74 -4.89
CA PRO A 26 -6.01 -12.77 -5.05
C PRO A 26 -7.02 -12.46 -6.18
N TYR A 27 -7.14 -11.22 -6.65
CA TYR A 27 -8.00 -10.86 -7.79
C TYR A 27 -7.32 -11.11 -9.15
N ARG A 28 -6.32 -10.30 -9.50
CA ARG A 28 -5.51 -10.48 -10.71
C ARG A 28 -4.04 -10.32 -10.36
N SER A 29 -3.22 -11.23 -10.87
CA SER A 29 -1.77 -11.20 -10.70
C SER A 29 -1.10 -11.15 -12.06
N PHE A 30 -0.30 -10.12 -12.33
CA PHE A 30 0.31 -9.90 -13.63
C PHE A 30 1.60 -9.07 -13.56
N THR A 31 2.38 -9.13 -14.64
CA THR A 31 3.52 -8.27 -14.93
C THR A 31 3.26 -7.46 -16.19
N THR A 32 4.04 -6.41 -16.40
CA THR A 32 3.97 -5.57 -17.60
C THR A 32 5.31 -5.54 -18.33
N SER A 33 5.29 -5.15 -19.60
CA SER A 33 6.50 -4.96 -20.42
C SER A 33 6.33 -3.72 -21.31
N GLY A 34 7.41 -2.93 -21.40
CA GLY A 34 7.43 -1.68 -22.15
C GLY A 34 6.55 -0.58 -21.54
N CYS A 35 6.67 0.62 -22.08
CA CYS A 35 5.89 1.79 -21.67
C CYS A 35 5.36 2.48 -22.94
N PHE A 36 4.04 2.41 -23.16
CA PHE A 36 3.38 3.11 -24.25
C PHE A 36 3.28 4.61 -23.96
N ALA A 37 2.74 4.96 -22.79
CA ALA A 37 2.58 6.34 -22.39
C ALA A 37 2.68 6.51 -20.86
N ARG A 38 3.51 7.46 -20.42
CA ARG A 38 3.54 7.91 -19.03
C ARG A 38 2.33 8.81 -18.76
N TYR A 39 1.79 8.70 -17.55
CA TYR A 39 0.62 9.43 -17.11
C TYR A 39 0.93 10.12 -15.76
N THR A 40 1.20 11.42 -15.82
CA THR A 40 1.64 12.23 -14.67
C THR A 40 0.58 13.19 -14.16
N GLU A 41 -0.64 13.13 -14.70
CA GLU A 41 -1.73 14.02 -14.30
C GLU A 41 -2.02 13.86 -12.80
N PRO A 42 -2.07 14.95 -12.01
CA PRO A 42 -2.50 14.89 -10.62
C PRO A 42 -3.91 14.28 -10.50
N ALA A 43 -4.09 13.42 -9.50
CA ALA A 43 -5.37 12.71 -9.26
C ALA A 43 -6.39 13.53 -8.45
N VAL A 44 -6.09 14.79 -8.13
CA VAL A 44 -7.01 15.69 -7.42
C VAL A 44 -8.33 15.82 -8.19
N ALA A 45 -9.45 15.71 -7.49
CA ALA A 45 -10.80 15.64 -8.06
C ALA A 45 -11.02 14.46 -9.03
N GLY A 46 -10.15 13.45 -9.02
CA GLY A 46 -10.24 12.27 -9.89
C GLY A 46 -11.46 11.38 -9.61
N ASP A 47 -12.23 11.68 -8.56
CA ASP A 47 -13.54 11.10 -8.27
C ASP A 47 -14.64 11.59 -9.20
N SER A 48 -14.45 12.75 -9.84
CA SER A 48 -15.38 13.27 -10.85
C SER A 48 -15.01 12.72 -12.24
N PRO A 49 -15.95 12.08 -12.97
CA PRO A 49 -15.73 11.65 -14.36
C PRO A 49 -15.37 12.78 -15.32
N ASP A 50 -15.71 14.03 -14.99
CA ASP A 50 -15.43 15.22 -15.79
C ASP A 50 -14.11 15.90 -15.43
N SER A 51 -13.37 15.38 -14.45
CA SER A 51 -12.07 15.93 -14.07
C SER A 51 -11.04 15.84 -15.20
N PRO A 52 -10.04 16.76 -15.24
CA PRO A 52 -8.92 16.66 -16.18
C PRO A 52 -8.24 15.29 -16.15
N PHE A 53 -8.11 14.70 -14.95
CA PHE A 53 -7.61 13.35 -14.76
C PHE A 53 -8.45 12.31 -15.53
N GLN A 54 -9.76 12.24 -15.29
CA GLN A 54 -10.59 11.22 -15.94
C GLN A 54 -10.74 11.44 -17.46
N GLN A 55 -10.79 12.70 -17.92
CA GLN A 55 -10.83 13.02 -19.35
C GLN A 55 -9.55 12.58 -20.07
N LYS A 56 -8.38 12.91 -19.51
CA LYS A 56 -7.08 12.51 -20.07
C LYS A 56 -6.89 10.99 -20.04
N LEU A 57 -7.36 10.32 -18.99
CA LEU A 57 -7.34 8.86 -18.90
C LEU A 57 -8.12 8.22 -20.05
N ARG A 58 -9.36 8.67 -20.30
CA ARG A 58 -10.17 8.17 -21.43
C ARG A 58 -9.49 8.42 -22.78
N GLN A 59 -8.89 9.60 -22.96
CA GLN A 59 -8.14 9.93 -24.18
C GLN A 59 -6.95 8.99 -24.38
N GLN A 60 -6.16 8.74 -23.33
CA GLN A 60 -4.99 7.86 -23.39
C GLN A 60 -5.36 6.40 -23.67
N PHE A 61 -6.47 5.90 -23.11
CA PHE A 61 -6.99 4.58 -23.47
C PHE A 61 -7.47 4.50 -24.92
N ALA A 62 -8.14 5.54 -25.43
CA ALA A 62 -8.56 5.59 -26.82
C ALA A 62 -7.36 5.62 -27.78
N GLU A 63 -6.34 6.41 -27.46
CA GLU A 63 -5.09 6.48 -28.22
C GLU A 63 -4.38 5.11 -28.24
N ALA A 64 -4.20 4.48 -27.07
CA ALA A 64 -3.60 3.16 -26.97
C ALA A 64 -4.31 2.10 -27.83
N LYS A 65 -5.66 2.10 -27.83
CA LYS A 65 -6.47 1.21 -28.68
C LYS A 65 -6.25 1.50 -30.17
N SER A 66 -6.21 2.78 -30.56
CA SER A 66 -5.97 3.17 -31.96
C SER A 66 -4.58 2.77 -32.47
N GLN A 67 -3.59 2.68 -31.57
CA GLN A 67 -2.22 2.24 -31.85
C GLN A 67 -2.03 0.71 -31.72
N GLY A 68 -3.12 -0.06 -31.59
CA GLY A 68 -3.11 -1.52 -31.63
C GLY A 68 -2.98 -2.23 -30.27
N ILE A 69 -3.02 -1.50 -29.14
CA ILE A 69 -3.07 -2.12 -27.81
C ILE A 69 -4.51 -2.53 -27.53
N ALA A 70 -4.83 -3.81 -27.72
CA ALA A 70 -6.21 -4.32 -27.63
C ALA A 70 -6.88 -4.09 -26.27
N ASN A 71 -6.17 -4.42 -25.18
CA ASN A 71 -6.68 -4.36 -23.81
C ASN A 71 -5.76 -3.47 -22.95
N PRO A 72 -5.78 -2.13 -23.14
CA PRO A 72 -4.88 -1.26 -22.42
C PRO A 72 -5.29 -1.19 -20.94
N ILE A 73 -4.27 -1.19 -20.08
CA ILE A 73 -4.39 -0.99 -18.65
C ILE A 73 -3.53 0.20 -18.24
N LEU A 74 -3.98 0.94 -17.25
CA LEU A 74 -3.16 1.92 -16.53
C LEU A 74 -2.64 1.26 -15.26
N VAL A 75 -1.34 1.36 -15.00
CA VAL A 75 -0.71 0.81 -13.79
C VAL A 75 0.15 1.86 -13.10
N GLY A 76 0.43 1.68 -11.82
CA GLY A 76 1.43 2.46 -11.10
C GLY A 76 0.93 2.94 -9.74
N ALA A 77 1.37 4.13 -9.31
CA ALA A 77 1.04 4.70 -8.02
C ALA A 77 0.58 6.16 -8.09
N ILE A 78 -0.31 6.55 -7.18
CA ILE A 78 -0.79 7.92 -6.94
C ILE A 78 -0.31 8.35 -5.55
N PRO A 79 0.24 9.57 -5.41
CA PRO A 79 0.78 10.07 -4.14
C PRO A 79 -0.27 10.26 -3.04
N PHE A 80 0.20 10.40 -1.79
CA PHE A 80 -0.65 10.74 -0.65
C PHE A 80 -1.37 12.08 -0.87
N ASP A 81 -0.64 13.10 -1.33
CA ASP A 81 -1.25 14.34 -1.79
C ASP A 81 -1.59 14.25 -3.29
N THR A 82 -2.86 14.05 -3.62
CA THR A 82 -3.34 13.89 -5.00
C THR A 82 -3.15 15.11 -5.91
N ARG A 83 -2.71 16.25 -5.35
CA ARG A 83 -2.29 17.43 -6.13
C ARG A 83 -0.88 17.27 -6.72
N GLN A 84 -0.07 16.37 -6.16
CA GLN A 84 1.23 16.03 -6.71
C GLN A 84 1.07 15.14 -7.97
N PRO A 85 2.06 15.14 -8.88
CA PRO A 85 2.02 14.31 -10.08
C PRO A 85 1.88 12.82 -9.77
N SER A 86 1.02 12.14 -10.52
CA SER A 86 0.90 10.68 -10.43
C SER A 86 2.11 9.96 -11.05
N SER A 87 2.40 8.75 -10.58
CA SER A 87 3.41 7.85 -11.15
C SER A 87 2.73 6.68 -11.86
N LEU A 88 1.97 6.99 -12.91
CA LEU A 88 1.17 6.02 -13.68
C LEU A 88 1.70 5.87 -15.10
N PHE A 89 1.38 4.76 -15.75
CA PHE A 89 1.67 4.54 -17.16
C PHE A 89 0.79 3.44 -17.78
N ILE A 90 0.66 3.48 -19.11
CA ILE A 90 0.11 2.39 -19.91
C ILE A 90 1.29 1.57 -20.43
N PRO A 91 1.39 0.25 -20.15
CA PRO A 91 2.42 -0.59 -20.71
C PRO A 91 2.11 -0.98 -22.16
N MET A 92 3.11 -1.45 -22.91
CA MET A 92 2.87 -1.99 -24.26
C MET A 92 2.18 -3.35 -24.21
N ALA A 93 2.49 -4.15 -23.19
CA ALA A 93 1.86 -5.46 -22.97
C ALA A 93 1.83 -5.81 -21.48
N TRP A 94 0.94 -6.73 -21.11
CA TRP A 94 0.87 -7.30 -19.78
C TRP A 94 0.65 -8.81 -19.85
N GLN A 95 1.11 -9.53 -18.83
CA GLN A 95 1.11 -10.99 -18.77
C GLN A 95 0.65 -11.44 -17.39
N SER A 96 -0.47 -12.17 -17.35
CA SER A 96 -0.95 -12.80 -16.12
C SER A 96 -0.04 -13.93 -15.66
N PHE A 97 0.03 -14.16 -14.35
CA PHE A 97 0.69 -15.32 -13.76
C PHE A 97 -0.13 -15.89 -12.60
N SER A 98 0.11 -17.15 -12.26
CA SER A 98 -0.54 -17.79 -11.11
C SER A 98 0.05 -17.29 -9.79
N ARG A 99 -0.79 -16.68 -8.95
CA ARG A 99 -0.42 -16.27 -7.59
C ARG A 99 0.15 -17.43 -6.76
N GLN A 100 -0.49 -18.60 -6.82
CA GLN A 100 -0.06 -19.78 -6.07
C GLN A 100 1.30 -20.30 -6.55
N GLN A 101 1.52 -20.29 -7.87
CA GLN A 101 2.82 -20.69 -8.43
C GLN A 101 3.91 -19.71 -7.98
N LYS A 102 3.65 -18.40 -8.04
CA LYS A 102 4.60 -17.38 -7.59
C LYS A 102 4.96 -17.49 -6.10
N GLN A 103 3.97 -17.81 -5.24
CA GLN A 103 4.22 -18.08 -3.82
C GLN A 103 5.14 -19.28 -3.61
N ARG A 104 4.97 -20.35 -4.41
CA ARG A 104 5.81 -21.55 -4.32
C ARG A 104 7.23 -21.24 -4.79
N THR A 105 7.38 -20.62 -5.96
CA THR A 105 8.71 -20.35 -6.53
C THR A 105 9.52 -19.36 -5.69
N ALA A 106 8.89 -18.31 -5.17
CA ALA A 106 9.55 -17.34 -4.29
C ALA A 106 10.10 -17.96 -3.00
N ARG A 107 9.44 -18.99 -2.45
CA ARG A 107 9.92 -19.70 -1.23
C ARG A 107 11.20 -20.49 -1.45
N TYR A 108 11.47 -20.92 -2.68
CA TYR A 108 12.67 -21.66 -3.05
C TYR A 108 13.72 -20.78 -3.72
N PHE A 109 13.48 -19.47 -3.83
CA PHE A 109 14.46 -18.52 -4.34
C PHE A 109 15.59 -18.37 -3.31
N THR A 110 16.80 -18.79 -3.70
CA THR A 110 17.97 -18.87 -2.82
C THR A 110 19.02 -17.82 -3.12
N ASP A 111 18.88 -17.08 -4.24
CA ASP A 111 19.84 -16.04 -4.59
C ASP A 111 19.70 -14.84 -3.65
N HIS A 112 20.83 -14.41 -3.11
CA HIS A 112 20.90 -13.37 -2.10
C HIS A 112 22.08 -12.46 -2.40
N GLN A 113 21.76 -11.22 -2.74
CA GLN A 113 22.73 -10.14 -2.70
C GLN A 113 23.11 -9.88 -1.23
N SER A 114 24.40 -10.03 -0.91
CA SER A 114 24.94 -9.55 0.35
C SER A 114 24.99 -8.03 0.31
N LEU A 115 24.30 -7.38 1.25
CA LEU A 115 24.23 -5.92 1.35
C LEU A 115 24.86 -5.48 2.67
N THR A 116 25.86 -4.60 2.61
CA THR A 116 26.40 -3.96 3.80
C THR A 116 25.75 -2.60 3.97
N VAL A 117 25.13 -2.35 5.13
CA VAL A 117 24.56 -1.04 5.45
C VAL A 117 25.68 -0.08 5.85
N THR A 118 25.90 0.96 5.05
CA THR A 118 26.93 2.00 5.29
C THR A 118 26.37 3.18 6.09
N ALA A 119 25.05 3.43 6.00
CA ALA A 119 24.35 4.41 6.81
C ALA A 119 22.90 3.99 7.06
N ARG A 120 22.38 4.28 8.26
CA ARG A 120 20.97 4.11 8.62
C ARG A 120 20.52 5.27 9.49
N LYS A 121 19.42 5.94 9.11
CA LYS A 121 18.89 7.11 9.82
C LYS A 121 17.38 7.00 9.99
N ALA A 122 16.89 7.20 11.22
CA ALA A 122 15.46 7.37 11.47
C ALA A 122 15.07 8.85 11.27
N ILE A 123 13.94 9.10 10.61
CA ILE A 123 13.48 10.46 10.31
C ILE A 123 11.99 10.59 10.67
N PRO A 124 11.64 11.34 11.73
CA PRO A 124 12.54 11.81 12.79
C PRO A 124 13.04 10.65 13.68
N GLU A 125 14.01 10.96 14.55
CA GLU A 125 14.40 10.07 15.64
C GLU A 125 13.32 10.00 16.73
N GLN A 126 13.51 9.10 17.69
CA GLN A 126 12.48 8.72 18.67
C GLN A 126 11.90 9.91 19.43
N ASP A 127 12.73 10.74 20.06
CA ASP A 127 12.27 11.85 20.90
C ASP A 127 11.42 12.85 20.11
N ALA A 128 11.83 13.17 18.89
CA ALA A 128 11.10 14.08 18.01
C ALA A 128 9.78 13.46 17.52
N PHE A 129 9.76 12.15 17.19
CA PHE A 129 8.51 11.47 16.86
C PHE A 129 7.55 11.43 18.04
N GLU A 130 8.05 11.12 19.24
CA GLU A 130 7.24 11.08 20.46
C GLU A 130 6.65 12.45 20.79
N ALA A 131 7.40 13.53 20.59
CA ALA A 131 6.89 14.90 20.71
C ALA A 131 5.79 15.22 19.69
N MET A 132 5.93 14.78 18.44
CA MET A 132 4.88 14.92 17.42
C MET A 132 3.61 14.17 17.82
N VAL A 133 3.73 12.94 18.33
CA VAL A 133 2.60 12.13 18.79
C VAL A 133 1.91 12.79 19.98
N ALA A 134 2.66 13.27 20.97
CA ALA A 134 2.09 13.96 22.12
C ALA A 134 1.29 15.21 21.70
N ARG A 135 1.85 16.01 20.78
CA ARG A 135 1.16 17.19 20.22
C ARG A 135 -0.11 16.81 19.46
N ALA A 136 -0.04 15.80 18.60
CA ALA A 136 -1.20 15.29 17.87
C ALA A 136 -2.30 14.77 18.80
N ALA A 137 -1.95 13.98 19.82
CA ALA A 137 -2.92 13.43 20.79
C ALA A 137 -3.65 14.56 21.55
N MET A 138 -2.93 15.61 21.96
CA MET A 138 -3.56 16.79 22.59
C MET A 138 -4.55 17.49 21.64
N LEU A 139 -4.19 17.65 20.37
CA LEU A 139 -5.08 18.26 19.37
C LEU A 139 -6.32 17.40 19.11
N THR A 140 -6.17 16.07 19.11
CA THR A 140 -7.32 15.16 18.94
C THR A 140 -8.29 15.14 20.11
N ALA A 141 -7.91 15.71 21.26
CA ALA A 141 -8.81 15.89 22.40
C ALA A 141 -9.65 17.18 22.30
N THR A 142 -9.38 18.02 21.29
CA THR A 142 -10.14 19.24 20.99
C THR A 142 -11.20 18.94 19.92
N PRO A 143 -12.24 19.78 19.76
CA PRO A 143 -13.27 19.55 18.73
C PRO A 143 -12.79 19.75 17.28
N ASP A 144 -11.55 20.16 17.06
CA ASP A 144 -11.05 20.52 15.73
C ASP A 144 -10.71 19.29 14.87
N VAL A 145 -10.27 18.20 15.50
CA VAL A 145 -9.82 16.98 14.83
C VAL A 145 -10.05 15.77 15.74
N ASP A 146 -10.57 14.67 15.22
CA ASP A 146 -10.81 13.45 16.01
C ASP A 146 -9.65 12.44 15.87
N LYS A 147 -8.99 12.44 14.71
CA LYS A 147 -7.88 11.54 14.39
C LYS A 147 -6.88 12.21 13.45
N VAL A 148 -5.60 11.95 13.67
CA VAL A 148 -4.52 12.26 12.72
C VAL A 148 -3.56 11.09 12.63
N VAL A 149 -3.08 10.77 11.45
CA VAL A 149 -2.10 9.70 11.23
C VAL A 149 -0.76 10.35 11.02
N LEU A 150 0.18 10.11 11.94
CA LEU A 150 1.56 10.56 11.82
C LEU A 150 2.47 9.41 11.40
N SER A 151 3.53 9.74 10.69
CA SER A 151 4.44 8.78 10.09
C SER A 151 5.90 9.18 10.29
N ARG A 152 6.76 8.22 10.01
CA ARG A 152 8.21 8.37 10.04
C ARG A 152 8.86 7.46 9.01
N LEU A 153 10.12 7.75 8.75
CA LEU A 153 10.94 7.08 7.76
C LEU A 153 12.13 6.38 8.40
N ILE A 154 12.70 5.42 7.67
CA ILE A 154 14.08 4.98 7.85
C ILE A 154 14.76 5.08 6.50
N ASP A 155 15.81 5.90 6.42
CA ASP A 155 16.70 5.96 5.27
C ASP A 155 17.89 5.02 5.51
N ILE A 156 18.21 4.21 4.51
CA ILE A 156 19.29 3.23 4.50
C ILE A 156 20.14 3.46 3.25
N THR A 157 21.45 3.46 3.41
CA THR A 157 22.42 3.44 2.33
C THR A 157 23.21 2.14 2.40
N THR A 158 23.35 1.48 1.25
CA THR A 158 24.15 0.25 1.10
C THR A 158 25.47 0.55 0.38
N ASP A 159 26.42 -0.38 0.50
CA ASP A 159 27.71 -0.36 -0.20
C ASP A 159 27.58 -0.55 -1.72
N VAL A 160 26.56 -1.29 -2.15
CA VAL A 160 26.25 -1.56 -3.57
C VAL A 160 24.82 -1.19 -3.93
N ALA A 161 24.53 -1.06 -5.23
CA ALA A 161 23.17 -0.87 -5.72
C ALA A 161 22.29 -2.08 -5.36
N VAL A 162 21.04 -1.82 -5.01
CA VAL A 162 20.08 -2.83 -4.54
C VAL A 162 19.40 -3.54 -5.72
N ASP A 163 19.44 -4.87 -5.73
CA ASP A 163 18.68 -5.69 -6.69
C ASP A 163 17.19 -5.74 -6.29
N SER A 164 16.36 -4.95 -6.97
CA SER A 164 14.91 -4.89 -6.71
C SER A 164 14.17 -6.20 -7.04
N GLY A 165 14.67 -6.96 -8.01
CA GLY A 165 14.08 -8.23 -8.43
C GLY A 165 14.28 -9.32 -7.37
N ALA A 166 15.51 -9.45 -6.85
CA ALA A 166 15.81 -10.36 -5.76
C ALA A 166 15.06 -10.00 -4.46
N LEU A 167 14.94 -8.70 -4.16
CA LEU A 167 14.13 -8.24 -3.03
C LEU A 167 12.64 -8.55 -3.18
N LEU A 168 12.09 -8.47 -4.40
CA LEU A 168 10.71 -8.83 -4.66
C LEU A 168 10.44 -10.31 -4.35
N GLU A 169 11.34 -11.23 -4.71
CA GLU A 169 11.20 -12.65 -4.37
C GLU A 169 11.17 -12.84 -2.84
N ARG A 170 12.10 -12.21 -2.12
CA ARG A 170 12.14 -12.25 -0.64
C ARG A 170 10.87 -11.68 -0.03
N LEU A 171 10.37 -10.58 -0.58
CA LEU A 171 9.13 -9.94 -0.14
C LEU A 171 7.93 -10.87 -0.30
N VAL A 172 7.79 -11.53 -1.45
CA VAL A 172 6.70 -12.49 -1.71
C VAL A 172 6.81 -13.72 -0.81
N ALA A 173 8.03 -14.24 -0.59
CA ALA A 173 8.25 -15.39 0.27
C ALA A 173 7.84 -15.12 1.73
N GLN A 174 8.22 -13.95 2.25
CA GLN A 174 7.92 -13.55 3.62
C GLN A 174 6.46 -13.05 3.80
N ASN A 175 5.86 -12.49 2.75
CA ASN A 175 4.51 -11.92 2.78
C ASN A 175 3.63 -12.54 1.67
N PRO A 176 3.31 -13.84 1.75
CA PRO A 176 2.63 -14.53 0.65
C PRO A 176 1.17 -14.11 0.49
N VAL A 177 0.54 -13.54 1.53
CA VAL A 177 -0.91 -13.26 1.56
C VAL A 177 -1.26 -11.83 1.13
N SER A 178 -0.35 -10.87 1.32
CA SER A 178 -0.55 -9.45 1.01
C SER A 178 -0.70 -9.16 -0.48
N TYR A 179 -1.08 -7.92 -0.78
CA TYR A 179 -0.97 -7.31 -2.09
C TYR A 179 0.48 -6.88 -2.32
N ASN A 180 1.22 -7.69 -3.08
CA ASN A 180 2.64 -7.43 -3.33
C ASN A 180 2.80 -6.66 -4.64
N PHE A 181 3.57 -5.56 -4.62
CA PHE A 181 3.73 -4.68 -5.77
C PHE A 181 5.18 -4.26 -5.97
N HIS A 182 5.56 -4.08 -7.23
CA HIS A 182 6.83 -3.48 -7.68
C HIS A 182 6.51 -2.51 -8.82
N VAL A 183 6.86 -1.23 -8.65
CA VAL A 183 6.48 -0.15 -9.56
C VAL A 183 7.72 0.60 -10.07
N PRO A 184 7.95 0.63 -11.38
CA PRO A 184 9.03 1.41 -11.97
C PRO A 184 8.70 2.90 -11.96
N LEU A 185 9.57 3.71 -11.35
CA LEU A 185 9.43 5.16 -11.24
C LEU A 185 10.16 5.90 -12.36
N ALA A 186 9.77 7.16 -12.59
CA ALA A 186 10.34 7.97 -13.67
C ALA A 186 11.80 8.38 -13.42
N ASP A 187 12.22 8.41 -12.15
CA ASP A 187 13.60 8.70 -11.74
C ASP A 187 14.52 7.47 -11.85
N GLY A 188 14.02 6.35 -12.39
CA GLY A 188 14.76 5.08 -12.45
C GLY A 188 14.72 4.27 -11.16
N GLY A 189 14.05 4.78 -10.11
CA GLY A 189 13.81 4.06 -8.87
C GLY A 189 12.68 3.05 -8.97
N VAL A 190 12.49 2.32 -7.87
CA VAL A 190 11.42 1.32 -7.71
C VAL A 190 10.67 1.59 -6.41
N LEU A 191 9.34 1.60 -6.48
CA LEU A 191 8.50 1.49 -5.29
C LEU A 191 8.09 0.02 -5.11
N LEU A 192 8.44 -0.58 -3.97
CA LEU A 192 8.27 -2.01 -3.67
C LEU A 192 7.53 -2.16 -2.33
N GLY A 193 6.57 -3.08 -2.22
CA GLY A 193 5.87 -3.29 -0.94
C GLY A 193 4.91 -4.48 -0.86
N ALA A 194 4.45 -4.74 0.36
CA ALA A 194 3.58 -5.85 0.76
C ALA A 194 2.37 -5.31 1.53
N SER A 195 1.45 -4.63 0.83
CA SER A 195 0.31 -3.98 1.49
C SER A 195 -0.73 -5.01 1.96
N PRO A 196 -1.23 -4.91 3.21
CA PRO A 196 -2.36 -5.71 3.67
C PRO A 196 -3.73 -5.08 3.37
N GLU A 197 -3.77 -3.84 2.89
CA GLU A 197 -4.98 -3.02 2.90
C GLU A 197 -5.49 -2.74 1.48
N LEU A 198 -6.66 -3.30 1.16
CA LEU A 198 -7.38 -3.02 -0.08
C LEU A 198 -8.13 -1.70 0.07
N LEU A 199 -7.72 -0.68 -0.70
CA LEU A 199 -8.49 0.56 -0.75
C LEU A 199 -9.75 0.35 -1.58
N LEU A 200 -9.59 -0.20 -2.79
CA LEU A 200 -10.71 -0.43 -3.70
C LEU A 200 -10.40 -1.53 -4.70
N ARG A 201 -11.32 -2.47 -4.88
CA ARG A 201 -11.42 -3.34 -6.05
C ARG A 201 -12.73 -3.05 -6.77
N LYS A 202 -12.74 -3.01 -8.09
CA LYS A 202 -13.96 -2.94 -8.90
C LYS A 202 -13.93 -3.98 -10.02
N GLU A 203 -15.01 -4.73 -10.16
CA GLU A 203 -15.26 -5.71 -11.22
C GLU A 203 -16.70 -5.60 -11.71
N GLY A 204 -16.86 -5.20 -12.97
CA GLY A 204 -18.15 -4.83 -13.52
C GLY A 204 -18.79 -3.74 -12.67
N GLU A 205 -20.00 -3.99 -12.18
CA GLU A 205 -20.74 -3.07 -11.32
C GLU A 205 -20.36 -3.18 -9.83
N ARG A 206 -19.72 -4.28 -9.42
CA ARG A 206 -19.41 -4.54 -8.00
C ARG A 206 -18.09 -3.91 -7.60
N PHE A 207 -18.03 -3.42 -6.38
CA PHE A 207 -16.79 -2.98 -5.76
C PHE A 207 -16.65 -3.49 -4.33
N SER A 208 -15.42 -3.53 -3.84
CA SER A 208 -15.12 -3.84 -2.45
C SER A 208 -13.94 -3.04 -1.90
N SER A 209 -13.89 -2.91 -0.59
CA SER A 209 -12.83 -2.23 0.16
C SER A 209 -12.60 -2.97 1.49
N LEU A 210 -11.37 -2.97 2.01
CA LEU A 210 -11.04 -3.58 3.32
C LEU A 210 -10.14 -2.61 4.11
N PRO A 211 -10.70 -1.52 4.67
CA PRO A 211 -9.97 -0.61 5.54
C PRO A 211 -9.44 -1.31 6.78
N LEU A 212 -8.20 -0.99 7.16
CA LEU A 212 -7.53 -1.51 8.34
C LEU A 212 -7.17 -0.37 9.31
N ALA A 213 -7.54 -0.50 10.57
CA ALA A 213 -7.19 0.45 11.63
C ALA A 213 -7.28 -0.22 12.99
N GLY A 214 -6.37 0.10 13.91
CA GLY A 214 -6.11 -0.70 15.11
C GLY A 214 -5.14 -1.85 14.84
N SER A 215 -4.14 -2.02 15.71
CA SER A 215 -3.02 -2.94 15.49
C SER A 215 -2.55 -3.61 16.79
N ALA A 216 -2.16 -4.88 16.70
CA ALA A 216 -1.45 -5.56 17.79
C ALA A 216 -0.34 -6.45 17.23
N ARG A 217 0.77 -6.56 17.96
CA ARG A 217 1.92 -7.37 17.55
C ARG A 217 1.58 -8.87 17.59
N ARG A 218 1.96 -9.60 16.53
CA ARG A 218 1.92 -11.07 16.50
C ARG A 218 2.88 -11.66 17.54
N GLN A 219 2.51 -12.78 18.14
CA GLN A 219 3.37 -13.53 19.06
C GLN A 219 3.86 -14.83 18.40
N PRO A 220 5.08 -15.32 18.73
CA PRO A 220 5.56 -16.61 18.24
C PRO A 220 4.79 -17.81 18.81
N ASP A 221 4.24 -17.68 20.02
CA ASP A 221 3.40 -18.69 20.65
C ASP A 221 1.93 -18.51 20.25
N ASP A 222 1.30 -19.57 19.73
CA ASP A 222 -0.06 -19.52 19.18
C ASP A 222 -1.13 -19.11 20.21
N VAL A 223 -0.94 -19.48 21.48
CA VAL A 223 -1.88 -19.14 22.56
C VAL A 223 -1.80 -17.65 22.86
N LEU A 224 -0.59 -17.14 23.09
CA LEU A 224 -0.33 -15.72 23.31
C LEU A 224 -0.70 -14.87 22.09
N ASP A 225 -0.53 -15.40 20.88
CA ASP A 225 -0.88 -14.72 19.63
C ASP A 225 -2.39 -14.54 19.50
N ARG A 226 -3.16 -15.60 19.79
CA ARG A 226 -4.63 -15.54 19.81
C ARG A 226 -5.13 -14.60 20.91
N GLU A 227 -4.49 -14.59 22.07
CA GLU A 227 -4.82 -13.63 23.14
C GLU A 227 -4.50 -12.18 22.74
N ALA A 228 -3.42 -11.94 22.00
CA ALA A 228 -3.11 -10.61 21.46
C ALA A 228 -4.19 -10.14 20.48
N GLY A 229 -4.65 -11.02 19.58
CA GLY A 229 -5.77 -10.74 18.68
C GLY A 229 -7.08 -10.46 19.43
N ASN A 230 -7.43 -11.27 20.42
CA ASN A 230 -8.65 -11.06 21.23
C ASN A 230 -8.59 -9.75 22.03
N ARG A 231 -7.42 -9.39 22.57
CA ARG A 231 -7.22 -8.09 23.25
C ARG A 231 -7.39 -6.92 22.27
N LEU A 232 -6.89 -7.04 21.05
CA LEU A 232 -7.12 -6.03 20.00
C LEU A 232 -8.62 -5.86 19.70
N LEU A 233 -9.33 -6.97 19.52
CA LEU A 233 -10.78 -6.97 19.25
C LEU A 233 -11.58 -6.35 20.40
N ALA A 234 -11.12 -6.49 21.64
CA ALA A 234 -11.75 -5.91 22.83
C ALA A 234 -11.29 -4.47 23.16
N SER A 235 -10.23 -3.96 22.52
CA SER A 235 -9.64 -2.66 22.83
C SER A 235 -10.57 -1.52 22.42
N GLN A 236 -11.02 -0.72 23.41
CA GLN A 236 -11.86 0.45 23.13
C GLN A 236 -11.14 1.50 22.29
N LYS A 237 -9.84 1.71 22.51
CA LYS A 237 -9.01 2.63 21.71
C LYS A 237 -9.03 2.21 20.24
N ASP A 238 -8.63 0.98 19.95
CA ASP A 238 -8.50 0.49 18.58
C ASP A 238 -9.85 0.38 17.89
N ARG A 239 -10.91 -0.01 18.60
CA ARG A 239 -12.28 -0.03 18.06
C ARG A 239 -12.79 1.37 17.71
N HIS A 240 -12.55 2.36 18.57
CA HIS A 240 -12.91 3.74 18.30
C HIS A 240 -12.12 4.29 17.09
N GLU A 241 -10.82 4.02 17.04
CA GLU A 241 -9.97 4.38 15.90
C GLU A 241 -10.48 3.76 14.59
N HIS A 242 -10.92 2.51 14.64
CA HIS A 242 -11.49 1.78 13.50
C HIS A 242 -12.85 2.34 13.06
N GLU A 243 -13.72 2.68 14.01
CA GLU A 243 -15.06 3.23 13.72
C GLU A 243 -14.98 4.58 13.00
N LEU A 244 -14.03 5.46 13.35
CA LEU A 244 -13.83 6.72 12.63
C LEU A 244 -13.55 6.49 11.13
N VAL A 245 -12.77 5.45 10.80
CA VAL A 245 -12.47 5.09 9.40
C VAL A 245 -13.73 4.59 8.69
N THR A 246 -14.42 3.62 9.28
CA THR A 246 -15.56 2.97 8.62
C THR A 246 -16.76 3.89 8.48
N GLN A 247 -17.04 4.77 9.46
CA GLN A 247 -18.14 5.73 9.35
C GLN A 247 -17.89 6.77 8.26
N ALA A 248 -16.67 7.31 8.16
CA ALA A 248 -16.30 8.26 7.11
C ALA A 248 -16.45 7.62 5.71
N MET A 249 -15.94 6.41 5.53
CA MET A 249 -16.06 5.68 4.26
C MET A 249 -17.53 5.36 3.93
N LYS A 250 -18.31 4.91 4.92
CA LYS A 250 -19.74 4.61 4.76
C LYS A 250 -20.54 5.84 4.32
N GLN A 251 -20.23 7.01 4.87
CA GLN A 251 -20.90 8.26 4.51
C GLN A 251 -20.60 8.64 3.05
N ILE A 252 -19.33 8.57 2.64
CA ILE A 252 -18.89 8.94 1.30
C ILE A 252 -19.41 7.97 0.23
N LEU A 253 -19.36 6.65 0.50
CA LEU A 253 -19.77 5.64 -0.47
C LEU A 253 -21.29 5.56 -0.66
N ARG A 254 -22.09 5.99 0.33
CA ARG A 254 -23.56 5.88 0.28
C ARG A 254 -24.15 6.52 -0.97
N ASP A 255 -23.69 7.70 -1.33
CA ASP A 255 -24.26 8.47 -2.45
C ASP A 255 -23.66 8.07 -3.82
N ARG A 256 -22.64 7.20 -3.80
CA ARG A 256 -21.92 6.72 -4.99
C ARG A 256 -22.17 5.23 -5.28
N SER A 257 -23.09 4.63 -4.53
CA SER A 257 -23.41 3.21 -4.61
C SER A 257 -24.92 2.97 -4.69
N THR A 258 -25.33 2.01 -5.50
CA THR A 258 -26.72 1.51 -5.56
C THR A 258 -26.99 0.48 -4.45
N GLU A 259 -25.96 -0.25 -4.03
CA GLU A 259 -25.97 -1.18 -2.91
C GLU A 259 -24.70 -0.98 -2.08
N LEU A 260 -24.80 -1.01 -0.76
CA LEU A 260 -23.64 -0.94 0.15
C LEU A 260 -23.89 -1.79 1.40
N GLN A 261 -23.00 -2.74 1.65
CA GLN A 261 -23.05 -3.67 2.76
C GLN A 261 -21.71 -3.64 3.51
N LEU A 262 -21.80 -3.66 4.84
CA LEU A 262 -20.67 -3.77 5.74
C LEU A 262 -21.14 -4.39 7.07
N PRO A 263 -20.33 -5.25 7.70
CA PRO A 263 -20.62 -5.75 9.05
C PRO A 263 -20.69 -4.61 10.08
N SER A 264 -21.43 -4.83 11.18
CA SER A 264 -21.52 -3.88 12.30
C SER A 264 -20.30 -3.90 13.22
N SER A 265 -19.41 -4.87 13.08
CA SER A 265 -18.21 -5.03 13.89
C SER A 265 -17.04 -5.50 13.02
N PRO A 266 -15.81 -5.08 13.34
CA PRO A 266 -14.63 -5.51 12.60
C PRO A 266 -14.31 -6.98 12.86
N GLN A 267 -13.52 -7.55 11.95
CA GLN A 267 -12.89 -8.87 12.10
C GLN A 267 -11.37 -8.73 12.23
N LEU A 268 -10.73 -9.78 12.77
CA LEU A 268 -9.28 -9.84 12.87
C LEU A 268 -8.66 -10.30 11.54
N ILE A 269 -7.68 -9.54 11.05
CA ILE A 269 -6.86 -9.84 9.87
C ILE A 269 -5.40 -9.95 10.29
N THR A 270 -4.64 -10.85 9.70
CA THR A 270 -3.22 -11.05 10.04
C THR A 270 -2.28 -10.70 8.89
N THR A 271 -1.14 -10.18 9.30
CA THR A 271 0.12 -10.16 8.55
C THR A 271 1.14 -11.00 9.31
N PRO A 272 2.34 -11.25 8.76
CA PRO A 272 3.40 -11.94 9.50
C PRO A 272 3.79 -11.22 10.81
N THR A 273 3.62 -9.90 10.90
CA THR A 273 4.10 -9.09 12.04
C THR A 273 2.98 -8.53 12.93
N LEU A 274 1.77 -8.33 12.37
CA LEU A 274 0.65 -7.65 13.05
C LEU A 274 -0.69 -8.38 12.88
N TRP A 275 -1.51 -8.32 13.93
CA TRP A 275 -2.97 -8.35 13.87
C TRP A 275 -3.50 -6.95 13.50
N HIS A 276 -4.59 -6.91 12.73
CA HIS A 276 -5.33 -5.71 12.37
C HIS A 276 -6.84 -5.92 12.58
N LEU A 277 -7.57 -4.86 12.92
CA LEU A 277 -9.02 -4.85 12.74
C LEU A 277 -9.34 -4.45 11.30
N GLY A 278 -10.20 -5.21 10.63
CA GLY A 278 -10.66 -4.94 9.27
C GLY A 278 -12.17 -5.06 9.16
N THR A 279 -12.80 -4.19 8.35
CA THR A 279 -14.24 -4.28 8.04
C THR A 279 -14.40 -4.35 6.52
N PRO A 280 -14.89 -5.46 5.95
CA PRO A 280 -15.12 -5.53 4.52
C PRO A 280 -16.32 -4.68 4.12
N PHE A 281 -16.13 -3.85 3.10
CA PHE A 281 -17.18 -3.13 2.38
C PHE A 281 -17.43 -3.87 1.08
N GLU A 282 -18.70 -4.14 0.78
CA GLU A 282 -19.14 -4.68 -0.50
C GLU A 282 -20.27 -3.81 -1.04
N GLY A 283 -20.21 -3.47 -2.32
CA GLY A 283 -21.24 -2.63 -2.93
C GLY A 283 -21.36 -2.79 -4.42
N LYS A 284 -22.38 -2.12 -4.97
CA LYS A 284 -22.53 -1.89 -6.41
C LYS A 284 -22.44 -0.40 -6.66
N ALA A 285 -21.58 -0.01 -7.59
CA ALA A 285 -21.35 1.39 -7.91
C ALA A 285 -22.50 1.96 -8.76
N ASN A 286 -22.63 3.29 -8.79
CA ASN A 286 -23.47 3.96 -9.77
C ASN A 286 -22.92 3.74 -11.20
N ALA A 287 -23.76 3.91 -12.21
CA ALA A 287 -23.33 3.90 -13.60
C ALA A 287 -22.32 5.04 -13.86
N GLY A 288 -21.30 4.77 -14.69
CA GLY A 288 -20.24 5.73 -15.02
C GLY A 288 -19.05 5.73 -14.05
N GLU A 289 -19.14 5.04 -12.92
CA GLU A 289 -18.01 4.85 -12.01
C GLU A 289 -17.00 3.86 -12.58
N ASN A 290 -15.71 4.14 -12.39
CA ASN A 290 -14.61 3.23 -12.65
C ASN A 290 -13.77 3.02 -11.37
N ALA A 291 -12.79 2.11 -11.42
CA ALA A 291 -11.96 1.83 -10.26
C ALA A 291 -11.22 3.08 -9.74
N LEU A 292 -10.82 4.00 -10.61
CA LEU A 292 -10.13 5.22 -10.21
C LEU A 292 -11.06 6.29 -9.64
N THR A 293 -12.29 6.45 -10.14
CA THR A 293 -13.23 7.42 -9.56
C THR A 293 -13.54 7.08 -8.12
N LEU A 294 -13.82 5.81 -7.82
CA LEU A 294 -14.08 5.35 -6.45
C LEU A 294 -12.81 5.34 -5.58
N ALA A 295 -11.63 5.02 -6.13
CA ALA A 295 -10.39 5.05 -5.37
C ALA A 295 -10.00 6.48 -4.99
N CYS A 296 -10.11 7.43 -5.93
CA CYS A 296 -9.87 8.86 -5.67
C CYS A 296 -10.89 9.46 -4.71
N LEU A 297 -12.12 8.95 -4.69
CA LEU A 297 -13.15 9.35 -3.73
C LEU A 297 -12.79 8.95 -2.30
N LEU A 298 -12.25 7.73 -2.12
CA LEU A 298 -11.89 7.18 -0.81
C LEU A 298 -10.52 7.66 -0.32
N HIS A 299 -9.60 7.94 -1.24
CA HIS A 299 -8.20 8.21 -0.91
C HIS A 299 -7.94 9.67 -0.52
N PRO A 300 -7.20 9.94 0.58
CA PRO A 300 -6.84 9.01 1.64
C PRO A 300 -7.94 8.85 2.68
N THR A 301 -8.17 7.62 3.14
CA THR A 301 -9.11 7.35 4.24
C THR A 301 -8.56 7.91 5.57
N PRO A 302 -9.38 7.95 6.65
CA PRO A 302 -8.89 8.28 7.98
C PRO A 302 -7.86 7.26 8.54
N ALA A 303 -7.62 6.12 7.89
CA ALA A 303 -6.53 5.20 8.24
C ALA A 303 -5.15 5.72 7.82
N LEU A 304 -5.08 6.66 6.87
CA LEU A 304 -3.83 7.20 6.31
C LEU A 304 -3.64 8.70 6.56
N SER A 305 -4.74 9.45 6.61
CA SER A 305 -4.72 10.91 6.86
C SER A 305 -5.24 11.22 8.26
N GLY A 306 -6.55 11.10 8.46
CA GLY A 306 -7.23 11.39 9.71
C GLY A 306 -8.67 11.85 9.47
N PHE A 307 -9.32 12.38 10.50
CA PHE A 307 -10.70 12.85 10.43
C PHE A 307 -10.89 14.08 11.33
N PRO A 308 -11.48 15.19 10.82
CA PRO A 308 -11.80 15.47 9.41
C PRO A 308 -10.55 15.55 8.50
N HIS A 309 -10.66 15.07 7.25
CA HIS A 309 -9.52 14.89 6.34
C HIS A 309 -8.65 16.14 6.15
N GLN A 310 -9.25 17.29 5.83
CA GLN A 310 -8.50 18.52 5.53
C GLN A 310 -7.74 19.06 6.74
N VAL A 311 -8.34 18.95 7.94
CA VAL A 311 -7.69 19.38 9.19
C VAL A 311 -6.51 18.45 9.50
N ALA A 312 -6.72 17.14 9.42
CA ALA A 312 -5.65 16.17 9.63
C ALA A 312 -4.49 16.35 8.63
N LYS A 313 -4.78 16.58 7.34
CA LYS A 313 -3.75 16.81 6.32
C LYS A 313 -2.91 18.07 6.61
N LYS A 314 -3.53 19.14 7.11
CA LYS A 314 -2.81 20.36 7.55
C LYS A 314 -1.88 20.05 8.72
N LEU A 315 -2.36 19.31 9.73
CA LEU A 315 -1.52 18.92 10.87
C LEU A 315 -0.37 18.01 10.47
N ILE A 316 -0.59 17.07 9.54
CA ILE A 316 0.47 16.23 8.97
C ILE A 316 1.57 17.11 8.36
N ALA A 317 1.19 18.09 7.52
CA ALA A 317 2.14 19.00 6.88
C ALA A 317 2.90 19.91 7.88
N GLU A 318 2.29 20.24 9.03
CA GLU A 318 2.93 21.03 10.08
C GLU A 318 3.87 20.21 10.97
N LEU A 319 3.59 18.92 11.16
CA LEU A 319 4.28 18.06 12.13
C LEU A 319 5.33 17.16 11.51
N GLU A 320 5.11 16.64 10.30
CA GLU A 320 6.06 15.74 9.65
C GLU A 320 7.21 16.53 9.00
N PRO A 321 8.48 16.22 9.34
CA PRO A 321 9.63 16.95 8.80
C PRO A 321 10.04 16.46 7.39
N PHE A 322 9.09 15.91 6.62
CA PHE A 322 9.31 15.35 5.28
C PHE A 322 8.01 15.34 4.47
N ASP A 323 8.14 15.25 3.14
CA ASP A 323 7.02 14.94 2.25
C ASP A 323 6.86 13.42 2.13
N ARG A 324 5.62 12.94 2.18
CA ARG A 324 5.31 11.51 2.02
C ARG A 324 5.47 11.03 0.59
N GLU A 325 5.34 11.90 -0.40
CA GLU A 325 5.34 11.55 -1.82
C GLU A 325 4.34 10.39 -2.09
N LEU A 326 4.83 9.24 -2.57
CA LEU A 326 4.04 8.03 -2.85
C LEU A 326 3.64 7.26 -1.58
N PHE A 327 4.29 7.48 -0.45
CA PHE A 327 4.00 6.75 0.78
C PHE A 327 2.64 7.13 1.37
N GLY A 328 1.84 6.14 1.75
CA GLY A 328 0.45 6.36 2.16
C GLY A 328 -0.47 6.78 1.01
N GLY A 329 0.04 6.82 -0.24
CA GLY A 329 -0.72 6.91 -1.47
C GLY A 329 -1.42 5.61 -1.82
N ILE A 330 -1.75 5.41 -3.10
CA ILE A 330 -2.37 4.18 -3.62
C ILE A 330 -1.58 3.61 -4.79
N VAL A 331 -1.50 2.29 -4.88
CA VAL A 331 -0.79 1.56 -5.93
C VAL A 331 -1.69 0.47 -6.50
N GLY A 332 -1.67 0.30 -7.82
CA GLY A 332 -2.63 -0.58 -8.45
C GLY A 332 -2.75 -0.41 -9.96
N TRP A 333 -3.94 -0.72 -10.45
CA TRP A 333 -4.26 -0.67 -11.87
C TRP A 333 -5.75 -0.41 -12.14
N CYS A 334 -6.04 0.06 -13.35
CA CYS A 334 -7.38 0.19 -13.91
C CYS A 334 -7.35 -0.16 -15.41
N ASP A 335 -8.34 -0.89 -15.91
CA ASP A 335 -8.49 -1.12 -17.36
C ASP A 335 -9.43 -0.09 -18.01
N ALA A 336 -9.47 -0.09 -19.34
CA ALA A 336 -10.32 0.80 -20.13
C ALA A 336 -11.83 0.49 -20.00
N GLU A 337 -12.22 -0.61 -19.37
CA GLU A 337 -13.61 -0.99 -19.08
C GLU A 337 -14.03 -0.53 -17.66
N GLY A 338 -13.09 0.05 -16.91
CA GLY A 338 -13.32 0.61 -15.59
C GLY A 338 -13.22 -0.39 -14.45
N ASN A 339 -12.71 -1.60 -14.69
CA ASN A 339 -12.30 -2.53 -13.63
C ASN A 339 -10.93 -2.15 -13.10
N GLY A 340 -10.59 -2.61 -11.91
CA GLY A 340 -9.28 -2.34 -11.34
C GLY A 340 -9.15 -2.69 -9.88
N GLU A 341 -7.95 -2.51 -9.36
CA GLU A 341 -7.63 -2.76 -7.97
C GLU A 341 -6.54 -1.79 -7.50
N TRP A 342 -6.81 -1.14 -6.37
CA TRP A 342 -5.98 -0.15 -5.72
C TRP A 342 -5.80 -0.52 -4.25
N VAL A 343 -4.56 -0.61 -3.83
CA VAL A 343 -4.18 -0.93 -2.45
C VAL A 343 -3.42 0.24 -1.86
N VAL A 344 -3.48 0.37 -0.55
CA VAL A 344 -2.78 1.46 0.15
C VAL A 344 -1.27 1.23 0.07
N THR A 345 -0.50 2.28 -0.19
CA THR A 345 0.97 2.22 -0.33
C THR A 345 1.65 2.27 1.04
N ILE A 346 1.55 1.16 1.77
CA ILE A 346 2.17 0.93 3.08
C ILE A 346 2.96 -0.38 3.10
N ARG A 347 3.79 -0.58 4.15
CA ARG A 347 4.73 -1.72 4.26
C ARG A 347 5.59 -1.81 3.01
N CYS A 348 6.21 -0.67 2.69
CA CYS A 348 6.84 -0.43 1.39
C CYS A 348 8.12 0.38 1.53
N ALA A 349 8.88 0.41 0.44
CA ALA A 349 10.13 1.10 0.30
C ALA A 349 10.25 1.77 -1.08
N LYS A 350 10.92 2.92 -1.14
CA LYS A 350 11.45 3.48 -2.39
C LYS A 350 12.93 3.12 -2.49
N LEU A 351 13.33 2.51 -3.61
CA LEU A 351 14.68 2.06 -3.92
C LEU A 351 15.24 2.91 -5.07
N HIS A 352 16.46 3.40 -4.95
CA HIS A 352 17.15 4.08 -6.05
C HIS A 352 18.66 3.94 -5.90
N GLY A 353 19.29 3.19 -6.81
CA GLY A 353 20.70 2.82 -6.71
C GLY A 353 20.97 2.07 -5.40
N ASN A 354 21.82 2.63 -4.53
CA ASN A 354 22.15 2.10 -3.21
C ASN A 354 21.37 2.77 -2.06
N GLN A 355 20.33 3.54 -2.36
CA GLN A 355 19.51 4.23 -1.37
C GLN A 355 18.14 3.57 -1.24
N VAL A 356 17.71 3.41 0.01
CA VAL A 356 16.42 2.82 0.38
C VAL A 356 15.76 3.72 1.40
N ARG A 357 14.50 4.08 1.14
CA ARG A 357 13.64 4.78 2.11
C ARG A 357 12.45 3.91 2.47
N LEU A 358 12.29 3.65 3.77
CA LEU A 358 11.16 2.91 4.34
C LEU A 358 10.17 3.87 4.99
N PHE A 359 8.90 3.47 5.07
CA PHE A 359 7.83 4.29 5.65
C PHE A 359 6.90 3.49 6.57
N ALA A 360 6.50 4.10 7.69
CA ALA A 360 5.35 3.65 8.47
C ALA A 360 4.66 4.80 9.20
N GLY A 361 3.34 4.70 9.34
CA GLY A 361 2.53 5.59 10.17
C GLY A 361 1.67 4.87 11.18
N ALA A 362 1.16 5.62 12.16
CA ALA A 362 0.25 5.17 13.20
C ALA A 362 -0.89 6.18 13.38
N GLY A 363 -2.07 5.69 13.73
CA GLY A 363 -3.26 6.50 13.99
C GLY A 363 -3.19 7.08 15.39
N ILE A 364 -3.25 8.40 15.50
CA ILE A 364 -3.19 9.13 16.75
C ILE A 364 -4.59 9.59 17.13
N VAL A 365 -4.98 9.24 18.36
CA VAL A 365 -6.23 9.58 19.02
C VAL A 365 -5.90 10.02 20.47
N PRO A 366 -6.86 10.56 21.26
CA PRO A 366 -6.54 11.09 22.59
C PRO A 366 -5.86 10.09 23.55
N ALA A 367 -6.15 8.80 23.39
CA ALA A 367 -5.60 7.72 24.21
C ALA A 367 -4.25 7.17 23.69
N SER A 368 -3.66 7.74 22.65
CA SER A 368 -2.38 7.31 22.10
C SER A 368 -1.21 7.63 23.04
N SER A 369 -0.31 6.66 23.22
CA SER A 369 0.92 6.81 23.99
C SER A 369 2.10 7.05 23.04
N PRO A 370 2.90 8.12 23.19
CA PRO A 370 4.05 8.40 22.32
C PRO A 370 4.98 7.20 22.10
N VAL A 371 5.42 6.57 23.19
CA VAL A 371 6.28 5.36 23.15
C VAL A 371 5.56 4.19 22.47
N GLY A 372 4.24 4.06 22.69
CA GLY A 372 3.41 3.04 22.05
C GLY A 372 3.40 3.18 20.53
N GLU A 373 3.15 4.39 20.02
CA GLU A 373 3.08 4.66 18.58
C GLU A 373 4.46 4.57 17.90
N TRP A 374 5.54 4.95 18.60
CA TRP A 374 6.91 4.71 18.13
C TRP A 374 7.20 3.22 17.94
N ARG A 375 6.78 2.38 18.90
CA ARG A 375 6.93 0.91 18.82
C ARG A 375 6.03 0.32 17.73
N GLU A 376 4.79 0.79 17.60
CA GLU A 376 3.87 0.33 16.56
C GLU A 376 4.43 0.58 15.15
N THR A 377 4.88 1.82 14.89
CA THR A 377 5.55 2.15 13.62
C THR A 377 6.82 1.32 13.41
N GLY A 378 7.54 0.97 14.49
CA GLY A 378 8.70 0.06 14.43
C GLY A 378 8.33 -1.33 13.94
N VAL A 379 7.25 -1.93 14.47
CA VAL A 379 6.75 -3.22 14.00
C VAL A 379 6.27 -3.14 12.55
N LYS A 380 5.62 -2.04 12.13
CA LYS A 380 5.22 -1.82 10.74
C LYS A 380 6.42 -1.73 9.78
N LEU A 381 7.50 -1.04 10.17
CA LEU A 381 8.75 -0.96 9.41
C LEU A 381 9.46 -2.31 9.31
N SER A 382 9.31 -3.18 10.33
CA SER A 382 9.96 -4.50 10.34
C SER A 382 9.57 -5.37 9.16
N THR A 383 8.38 -5.19 8.57
CA THR A 383 7.98 -5.93 7.35
C THR A 383 9.01 -5.72 6.23
N MET A 384 9.42 -4.48 5.96
CA MET A 384 10.44 -4.22 4.94
C MET A 384 11.85 -4.47 5.46
N LEU A 385 12.17 -4.17 6.71
CA LEU A 385 13.50 -4.47 7.27
C LEU A 385 13.82 -5.98 7.15
N ASN A 386 12.85 -6.86 7.42
CA ASN A 386 13.01 -8.31 7.25
C ASN A 386 13.30 -8.71 5.79
N VAL A 387 12.69 -8.01 4.82
CA VAL A 387 12.99 -8.21 3.39
C VAL A 387 14.45 -7.85 3.08
N PHE A 388 15.00 -6.81 3.72
CA PHE A 388 16.42 -6.46 3.64
C PHE A 388 17.33 -7.33 4.52
N GLY A 389 16.79 -8.17 5.40
CA GLY A 389 17.57 -8.95 6.37
C GLY A 389 18.09 -8.11 7.55
N LEU A 390 17.38 -7.04 7.89
CA LEU A 390 17.71 -6.09 8.95
C LEU A 390 16.68 -6.18 10.09
N HIS A 391 17.09 -5.76 11.30
CA HIS A 391 16.24 -5.73 12.49
C HIS A 391 16.10 -4.31 13.06
#